data_AF-X0UB38-F1
#
_entry.id   AF-X0UB38-F1
#
_cell.length_a   1.000
_cell.length_b   1.000
_cell.length_c   1.000
_cell.angle_alpha   90.00
_cell.angle_beta   90.00
_cell.angle_gamma   90.00
#
_symmetry.space_group_name_H-M   'P 1'
#
loop_
_entity.id
_entity.type
_entity.pdbx_description
1 polymer ?
#
loop_
_entity_poly.entity_id
_entity_poly.type
_entity_poly.pdbx_seq_one_letter_code
_entity_poly.pdbx_strand_id
1 'polypeptide(L)'
;AIASYEWIAAITLVFVAIFFLPRFLRSGIFTIPEYLEYRYNPAARAIMAFYTMVIYIGVTISAVIYSGGLTLQTIFGDLGNHQHLLYGVWVIGSIAALYTIWGGLKAVAWADLFQGSALIIGGAITMFLGFRAIGVNNFFEA
;
A
#
# COMPACT_ATOMS: atom_id res chain seq x y z
N ALA A 1 -1.13 -14.62 11.84
CA ALA A 1 -1.74 -14.38 10.51
C ALA A 1 -0.89 -13.44 9.66
N ILE A 2 -0.68 -12.19 10.07
CA ILE A 2 0.09 -11.18 9.30
C ILE A 2 1.55 -11.60 9.10
N ALA A 3 2.24 -12.06 10.16
CA ALA A 3 3.62 -12.55 10.02
C ALA A 3 3.73 -13.68 8.98
N SER A 4 2.85 -14.70 9.06
CA SER A 4 2.83 -15.81 8.11
C SER A 4 2.60 -15.37 6.66
N TYR A 5 1.79 -14.33 6.45
CA TYR A 5 1.57 -13.73 5.12
C TYR A 5 2.86 -13.09 4.56
N GLU A 6 3.57 -12.30 5.37
CA GLU A 6 4.83 -11.65 4.97
C GLU A 6 5.92 -12.66 4.60
N TRP A 7 6.07 -13.74 5.38
CA TRP A 7 7.06 -14.78 5.09
C TRP A 7 6.81 -15.50 3.75
N ILE A 8 5.55 -15.79 3.42
CA ILE A 8 5.17 -16.41 2.14
C ILE A 8 5.35 -15.42 0.98
N ALA A 9 4.99 -14.15 1.20
CA ALA A 9 5.18 -13.08 0.23
C ALA A 9 6.66 -12.89 -0.12
N ALA A 10 7.55 -12.88 0.87
CA ALA A 10 8.99 -12.76 0.66
C ALA A 10 9.56 -13.85 -0.27
N ILE A 11 9.20 -15.12 -0.03
CA ILE A 11 9.64 -16.24 -0.88
C ILE A 11 9.12 -16.06 -2.31
N THR A 12 7.84 -15.69 -2.44
CA THR A 12 7.20 -15.47 -3.75
C THR A 12 7.86 -14.32 -4.51
N LEU A 13 8.17 -13.21 -3.83
CA LEU A 13 8.85 -12.06 -4.42
C LEU A 13 10.25 -12.40 -4.90
N VAL A 14 11.02 -13.17 -4.13
CA VAL A 14 12.35 -13.65 -4.54
C VAL A 14 12.26 -14.51 -5.80
N PHE A 15 11.29 -15.43 -5.86
CA PHE A 15 11.07 -16.25 -7.05
C PHE A 15 10.71 -15.40 -8.29
N VAL A 16 9.78 -14.45 -8.14
CA VAL A 16 9.40 -13.54 -9.24
C VAL A 16 10.57 -12.67 -9.69
N ALA A 17 11.38 -12.16 -8.75
CA ALA A 17 12.53 -11.33 -9.03
C ALA A 17 13.63 -12.07 -9.82
N ILE A 18 13.86 -13.36 -9.55
CA ILE A 18 14.91 -14.13 -10.23
C ILE A 18 14.43 -14.66 -11.58
N PHE A 19 13.20 -15.15 -11.69
CA PHE A 19 12.73 -15.85 -12.90
C PHE A 19 11.93 -14.97 -13.86
N PHE A 20 11.05 -14.10 -13.36
CA PHE A 20 10.12 -13.32 -14.20
C PHE A 20 10.67 -11.95 -14.56
N LEU A 21 11.27 -11.23 -13.59
CA LEU A 21 11.82 -9.90 -13.81
C LEU A 21 12.85 -9.81 -14.95
N PRO A 22 13.87 -10.68 -15.07
CA PRO A 22 14.82 -10.57 -16.18
C PRO A 22 14.17 -10.83 -17.53
N ARG A 23 13.09 -11.62 -17.59
CA ARG A 23 12.35 -11.88 -18.82
C ARG A 23 11.53 -10.66 -19.24
N PHE A 24 10.85 -9.99 -18.29
CA PHE A 24 10.08 -8.78 -18.58
C PHE A 24 10.95 -7.61 -19.02
N LEU A 25 12.10 -7.41 -18.34
CA LEU A 25 13.05 -6.36 -18.69
C LEU A 25 13.67 -6.56 -20.08
N ARG A 26 13.94 -7.81 -20.50
CA ARG A 26 14.47 -8.12 -21.84
C ARG A 26 13.45 -7.90 -22.96
N SER A 27 12.16 -8.09 -22.69
CA SER A 27 11.10 -7.84 -23.67
C SER A 27 10.70 -6.37 -23.79
N GLY A 28 11.24 -5.48 -22.96
CA GLY A 28 10.87 -4.06 -22.94
C GLY A 28 9.43 -3.80 -22.51
N ILE A 29 8.82 -4.75 -21.79
CA ILE A 29 7.44 -4.68 -21.32
C ILE A 29 7.44 -4.11 -19.91
N PHE A 30 6.71 -3.01 -19.68
CA PHE A 30 6.73 -2.29 -18.42
C PHE A 30 5.46 -2.49 -17.60
N THR A 31 4.36 -2.94 -18.22
CA THR A 31 3.07 -3.12 -17.54
C THR A 31 2.44 -4.50 -17.79
N ILE A 32 1.62 -4.97 -16.84
CA ILE A 32 0.90 -6.25 -17.00
C ILE A 32 -0.02 -6.24 -18.23
N PRO A 33 -0.84 -5.19 -18.49
CA PRO A 33 -1.68 -5.16 -19.70
C PRO A 33 -0.88 -5.20 -21.01
N GLU A 34 0.30 -4.57 -21.05
CA GLU A 34 1.21 -4.59 -22.20
C GLU A 34 1.80 -6.00 -22.42
N TYR A 35 2.07 -6.75 -21.35
CA TYR A 35 2.43 -8.16 -21.47
C TYR A 35 1.33 -9.00 -22.14
N LEU A 36 0.08 -8.75 -21.77
CA LEU A 36 -1.06 -9.43 -22.39
C LEU A 36 -1.27 -9.02 -23.86
N GLU A 37 -0.99 -7.77 -24.24
CA GLU A 37 -1.01 -7.34 -25.63
C GLU A 37 0.03 -8.10 -26.46
N TYR A 38 1.27 -8.15 -25.98
CA TYR A 38 2.38 -8.84 -26.64
C TYR A 38 2.10 -10.34 -26.82
N ARG A 39 1.41 -10.98 -25.86
CA ARG A 39 1.15 -12.42 -25.89
C ARG A 39 -0.12 -12.82 -26.62
N TYR A 40 -1.16 -11.99 -26.60
CA TYR A 40 -2.51 -12.31 -27.08
C TYR A 40 -3.00 -11.32 -28.14
N ASN A 41 -3.58 -10.19 -27.75
CA ASN A 41 -4.13 -9.18 -28.66
C ASN A 41 -4.45 -7.85 -27.91
N PRO A 42 -4.71 -6.74 -28.65
CA PRO A 42 -5.09 -5.45 -28.06
C PRO A 42 -6.40 -5.47 -27.27
N ALA A 43 -7.32 -6.39 -27.59
CA ALA A 43 -8.57 -6.56 -26.84
C ALA A 43 -8.32 -7.08 -25.41
N ALA A 44 -7.42 -8.05 -25.24
CA ALA A 44 -7.02 -8.54 -23.93
C ALA A 44 -6.37 -7.45 -23.07
N ARG A 45 -5.56 -6.56 -23.69
CA ARG A 45 -5.02 -5.38 -23.01
C ARG A 45 -6.12 -4.48 -22.46
N ALA A 46 -7.11 -4.13 -23.29
CA ALA A 46 -8.17 -3.22 -22.90
C ALA A 46 -9.00 -3.78 -21.74
N ILE A 47 -9.36 -5.07 -21.80
CA ILE A 47 -10.11 -5.75 -20.75
C ILE A 47 -9.31 -5.77 -19.45
N MET A 48 -8.03 -6.15 -19.51
CA MET A 48 -7.18 -6.21 -18.32
C MET A 48 -6.92 -4.83 -17.72
N ALA A 49 -6.66 -3.81 -18.53
CA ALA A 49 -6.45 -2.45 -18.06
C ALA A 49 -7.72 -1.90 -17.37
N PHE A 50 -8.89 -2.10 -17.96
CA PHE A 50 -10.17 -1.70 -17.37
C PHE A 50 -10.42 -2.42 -16.05
N TYR A 51 -10.29 -3.74 -16.03
CA TYR A 51 -10.49 -4.55 -14.83
C TYR A 51 -9.53 -4.14 -13.69
N THR A 52 -8.26 -3.96 -14.02
CA THR A 52 -7.22 -3.52 -13.07
C THR A 52 -7.57 -2.14 -12.49
N MET A 53 -7.97 -1.19 -13.34
CA MET A 53 -8.39 0.14 -12.90
C MET A 53 -9.57 0.07 -11.92
N VAL A 54 -10.61 -0.70 -12.25
CA VAL A 54 -11.81 -0.84 -11.41
C VAL A 54 -11.45 -1.43 -10.04
N ILE A 55 -10.57 -2.44 -9.98
CA ILE A 55 -10.12 -3.01 -8.71
C ILE A 55 -9.32 -2.01 -7.89
N TYR A 56 -8.37 -1.31 -8.49
CA TYR A 56 -7.57 -0.33 -7.76
C TYR A 56 -8.43 0.80 -7.17
N ILE A 57 -9.39 1.32 -7.94
CA ILE A 57 -10.30 2.35 -7.46
C ILE A 57 -11.27 1.79 -6.41
N GLY A 58 -11.93 0.68 -6.71
CA GLY A 58 -12.99 0.12 -5.87
C GLY A 58 -12.50 -0.48 -4.56
N VAL A 59 -11.35 -1.15 -4.59
CA VAL A 59 -10.84 -1.91 -3.43
C VAL A 59 -9.66 -1.19 -2.79
N THR A 60 -8.56 -1.00 -3.53
CA THR A 60 -7.30 -0.56 -2.93
C THR A 60 -7.37 0.90 -2.44
N ILE A 61 -7.75 1.83 -3.31
CA ILE A 61 -7.83 3.26 -2.97
C ILE A 61 -8.91 3.49 -1.92
N SER A 62 -10.10 2.90 -2.10
CA SER A 62 -11.18 2.99 -1.12
C SER A 62 -10.76 2.48 0.27
N ALA A 63 -10.11 1.33 0.35
CA ALA A 63 -9.65 0.77 1.62
C ALA A 63 -8.60 1.65 2.30
N VAL A 64 -7.64 2.19 1.54
CA VAL A 64 -6.57 3.04 2.08
C VAL A 64 -7.13 4.36 2.61
N ILE A 65 -7.99 5.05 1.84
CA ILE A 65 -8.56 6.33 2.29
C ILE A 65 -9.52 6.12 3.47
N TYR A 66 -10.32 5.05 3.46
CA TYR A 66 -11.20 4.72 4.59
C TYR A 66 -10.40 4.41 5.86
N SER A 67 -9.37 3.56 5.75
CA SER A 67 -8.49 3.23 6.88
C SER A 67 -7.78 4.49 7.40
N GLY A 68 -7.30 5.36 6.52
CA GLY A 68 -6.72 6.64 6.89
C GLY A 68 -7.73 7.54 7.64
N GLY A 69 -8.95 7.65 7.14
CA GLY A 69 -10.01 8.43 7.80
C GLY A 69 -10.34 7.90 9.19
N LEU A 70 -10.38 6.58 9.35
CA LEU A 70 -10.57 5.92 10.65
C LEU A 70 -9.42 6.24 11.61
N THR A 71 -8.16 6.22 11.15
CA THR A 71 -7.01 6.57 12.01
C THR A 71 -7.03 8.02 12.48
N LEU A 72 -7.52 8.95 11.66
CA LEU A 72 -7.71 10.34 12.10
C LEU A 72 -8.81 10.43 13.17
N GLN A 73 -9.92 9.70 13.00
CA GLN A 73 -10.99 9.66 13.99
C GLN A 73 -10.50 9.11 15.34
N THR A 74 -9.67 8.08 15.34
CA THR A 74 -9.17 7.49 16.60
C THR A 74 -8.16 8.38 17.32
N ILE A 75 -7.34 9.14 16.60
CA ILE A 75 -6.31 10.03 17.19
C ILE A 75 -6.91 11.34 17.70
N PHE A 76 -7.82 11.97 16.94
CA PHE A 76 -8.39 13.28 17.28
C PHE A 76 -9.61 13.20 18.23
N GLY A 77 -10.02 12.00 18.62
CA GLY A 77 -11.08 11.75 19.60
C GLY A 77 -12.44 11.46 18.96
N ASP A 78 -13.21 10.59 19.61
CA ASP A 78 -14.52 10.12 19.14
C ASP A 78 -15.59 11.21 19.26
N LEU A 79 -15.59 12.15 18.32
CA LEU A 79 -16.77 12.97 18.03
C LEU A 79 -17.69 12.11 17.18
N GLY A 80 -18.51 11.27 17.85
CA GLY A 80 -19.44 10.25 17.34
C GLY A 80 -20.47 10.68 16.28
N ASN A 81 -20.03 11.43 15.28
CA ASN A 81 -20.76 11.88 14.12
C ASN A 81 -20.07 11.29 12.89
N HIS A 82 -20.82 10.51 12.10
CA HIS A 82 -20.37 9.97 10.81
C HIS A 82 -19.81 11.03 9.85
N GLN A 83 -20.12 12.31 10.09
CA GLN A 83 -19.58 13.44 9.35
C GLN A 83 -18.05 13.60 9.54
N HIS A 84 -17.49 13.30 10.72
CA HIS A 84 -16.04 13.43 10.95
C HIS A 84 -15.21 12.41 10.16
N LEU A 85 -15.73 11.18 9.99
CA LEU A 85 -15.08 10.19 9.14
C LEU A 85 -15.07 10.65 7.68
N LEU A 86 -16.19 11.20 7.19
CA LEU A 86 -16.26 11.78 5.84
C LEU A 86 -15.27 12.94 5.68
N TYR A 87 -15.16 13.84 6.66
CA TYR A 87 -14.15 14.89 6.64
C TYR A 87 -12.71 14.34 6.60
N GLY A 88 -12.39 13.32 7.42
CA GLY A 88 -11.08 12.67 7.40
C GLY A 88 -10.73 12.02 6.06
N VAL A 89 -11.69 11.32 5.46
CA VAL A 89 -11.60 10.73 4.11
C VAL A 89 -11.34 11.81 3.07
N TRP A 90 -12.10 12.92 3.09
CA TRP A 90 -11.91 14.02 2.14
C TRP A 90 -10.57 14.72 2.32
N VAL A 91 -10.10 14.92 3.54
CA VAL A 91 -8.81 15.55 3.82
C VAL A 91 -7.66 14.69 3.27
N ILE A 92 -7.62 13.40 3.63
CA ILE A 92 -6.57 12.48 3.17
C ILE A 92 -6.62 12.34 1.65
N GLY A 93 -7.81 12.11 1.08
CA GLY A 93 -8.00 11.97 -0.36
C GLY A 93 -7.58 13.23 -1.13
N SER A 94 -7.91 14.43 -0.62
CA SER A 94 -7.53 15.69 -1.27
C SER A 94 -6.03 15.94 -1.21
N ILE A 95 -5.39 15.70 -0.06
CA ILE A 95 -3.93 15.82 0.06
C ILE A 95 -3.24 14.83 -0.91
N ALA A 96 -3.71 13.57 -0.93
CA ALA A 96 -3.21 12.54 -1.83
C ALA A 96 -3.33 12.95 -3.31
N ALA A 97 -4.49 13.46 -3.71
CA ALA A 97 -4.74 13.92 -5.06
C ALA A 97 -3.86 15.11 -5.43
N LEU A 98 -3.72 16.11 -4.55
CA LEU A 98 -2.95 17.33 -4.82
C LEU A 98 -1.47 17.03 -5.11
N TYR A 99 -0.79 16.26 -4.25
CA TYR A 99 0.62 15.95 -4.49
C TYR A 99 0.82 15.02 -5.69
N THR A 100 -0.15 14.16 -5.97
CA THR A 100 -0.10 13.25 -7.13
C THR A 100 -0.25 14.01 -8.45
N ILE A 101 -1.20 14.95 -8.54
CA ILE A 101 -1.46 15.73 -9.75
C ILE A 101 -0.27 16.65 -10.08
N TRP A 102 0.30 17.32 -9.09
CA TRP A 102 1.39 18.28 -9.32
C TRP A 102 2.74 17.62 -9.56
N GLY A 103 3.00 16.49 -8.92
CA GLY A 103 4.34 15.90 -8.90
C GLY A 103 4.55 14.71 -9.84
N GLY A 104 3.47 14.14 -10.37
CA GLY A 104 3.53 12.94 -11.23
C GLY A 104 4.15 11.73 -10.53
N LEU A 105 4.48 10.68 -11.30
CA LEU A 105 4.97 9.40 -10.76
C LEU A 105 6.23 9.54 -9.90
N LYS A 106 7.12 10.48 -10.24
CA LYS A 106 8.35 10.71 -9.49
C LYS A 106 8.06 11.26 -8.09
N ALA A 107 7.16 12.22 -7.95
CA ALA A 107 6.83 12.77 -6.63
C ALA A 107 6.11 11.75 -5.76
N VAL A 108 5.24 10.92 -6.35
CA VAL A 108 4.60 9.82 -5.63
C VAL A 108 5.66 8.86 -5.08
N ALA A 109 6.66 8.47 -5.89
CA ALA A 109 7.73 7.60 -5.42
C ALA A 109 8.56 8.21 -4.27
N TRP A 110 8.80 9.53 -4.29
CA TRP A 110 9.48 10.22 -3.19
C TRP A 110 8.61 10.29 -1.92
N ALA A 111 7.31 10.55 -2.08
CA ALA A 111 6.35 10.55 -0.97
C ALA A 111 6.26 9.15 -0.33
N ASP A 112 6.20 8.10 -1.15
CA ASP A 112 6.16 6.70 -0.70
C ASP A 112 7.42 6.33 0.10
N LEU A 113 8.60 6.76 -0.34
CA LEU A 113 9.84 6.53 0.39
C LEU A 113 9.83 7.20 1.76
N PHE A 114 9.34 8.44 1.83
CA PHE A 114 9.25 9.18 3.09
C PHE A 114 8.21 8.57 4.04
N GLN A 115 7.01 8.28 3.55
CA GLN A 115 5.94 7.67 4.34
C GLN A 115 6.30 6.25 4.80
N GLY A 116 6.90 5.44 3.92
CA GLY A 116 7.34 4.10 4.23
C GLY A 116 8.46 4.07 5.28
N SER A 117 9.46 4.95 5.17
CA SER A 117 10.51 5.05 6.18
C SER A 117 9.97 5.55 7.53
N ALA A 118 9.04 6.50 7.54
CA ALA A 118 8.36 6.95 8.75
C ALA A 118 7.59 5.81 9.43
N LEU A 119 6.89 4.94 8.67
CA LEU A 119 6.19 3.77 9.20
C LEU A 119 7.15 2.76 9.84
N ILE A 120 8.31 2.51 9.24
CA ILE A 120 9.32 1.60 9.82
C ILE A 120 9.82 2.13 11.17
N ILE A 121 10.15 3.43 11.23
CA ILE A 121 10.62 4.08 12.47
C ILE A 121 9.51 4.08 13.53
N GLY A 122 8.28 4.45 13.17
CA GLY A 122 7.13 4.44 14.06
C GLY A 122 6.82 3.04 14.60
N GLY A 123 6.92 2.01 13.75
CA GLY A 123 6.80 0.60 14.14
C GLY A 123 7.88 0.19 15.14
N ALA A 124 9.14 0.56 14.90
CA ALA A 124 10.25 0.25 15.80
C ALA A 124 10.11 0.93 17.17
N ILE A 125 9.68 2.20 17.21
CA ILE A 125 9.40 2.93 18.46
C ILE A 125 8.26 2.24 19.22
N THR A 126 7.18 1.90 18.53
CA THR A 126 6.02 1.24 19.14
C THR A 126 6.39 -0.13 19.71
N MET A 127 7.22 -0.90 19.00
CA MET A 127 7.77 -2.17 19.47
C MET A 127 8.59 -1.99 20.74
N PHE A 128 9.49 -1.00 20.78
CA PHE A 128 10.31 -0.73 21.96
C PHE A 128 9.47 -0.32 23.18
N LEU A 129 8.49 0.57 22.99
CA LEU A 129 7.57 0.98 24.05
C LEU A 129 6.71 -0.19 24.54
N GLY A 130 6.26 -1.05 23.63
CA GLY A 130 5.54 -2.28 23.96
C GLY A 130 6.36 -3.22 24.84
N PHE A 131 7.62 -3.48 24.48
CA PHE A 131 8.51 -4.30 25.29
C PHE A 131 8.83 -3.69 26.65
N ARG A 132 8.96 -2.35 26.73
CA ARG A 132 9.14 -1.66 28.01
C ARG A 132 7.91 -1.77 28.90
N ALA A 133 6.70 -1.73 28.33
CA ALA A 133 5.45 -1.82 29.08
C ALA A 133 5.15 -3.24 29.59
N ILE A 134 5.48 -4.27 28.82
CA ILE A 134 5.22 -5.69 29.17
C ILE A 134 6.36 -6.28 30.03
N GLY A 135 7.57 -5.73 29.90
CA GLY A 135 8.78 -6.27 30.52
C GLY A 135 9.36 -7.43 29.71
N VAL A 136 10.62 -7.33 29.29
CA VAL A 136 11.30 -8.32 28.43
C VAL A 136 11.32 -9.72 29.07
N ASN A 137 11.33 -9.80 30.41
CA ASN A 137 11.38 -11.06 31.14
C ASN A 137 10.09 -11.89 31.00
N ASN A 138 8.92 -11.26 30.93
CA ASN A 138 7.64 -11.96 30.80
C ASN A 138 7.34 -12.41 29.35
N PHE A 139 8.12 -11.94 28.37
CA PHE A 139 7.93 -12.28 26.95
C PHE A 139 8.54 -13.64 26.57
N PHE A 140 9.57 -14.10 27.30
CA PHE A 140 10.23 -15.39 27.05
C PHE A 140 9.71 -16.53 27.94
N GLU A 141 8.86 -16.22 28.93
CA GLU A 141 8.23 -17.21 29.82
C GLU A 141 6.81 -17.64 29.39
N ALA A 142 6.25 -17.02 28.35
CA ALA A 142 4.93 -17.33 27.77
C ALA A 142 5.06 -17.97 26.38
#